data_AF-A0A7D9EZV9-F1
#
_entry.id   AF-A0A7D9EZV9-F1
#
_cell.length_a   1.000
_cell.length_b   1.000
_cell.length_c   1.000
_cell.angle_alpha   90.00
_cell.angle_beta   90.00
_cell.angle_gamma   90.00
#
_symmetry.space_group_name_H-M   'P 1'
#
loop_
_entity.id
_entity.type
_entity.pdbx_description
1 polymer ?
#
loop_
_entity_poly.entity_id
_entity_poly.type
_entity_poly.pdbx_seq_one_letter_code
_entity_poly.pdbx_strand_id
1 'polypeptide(L)'
;MSNNLLRKPRSMGNLLPPNYISDEGRFDLNLPRIRPAWLMNESIKSLDGKFPMVPAPTGSIVFYTTPLGEKLRQMPKDREFDLTDPLRPSHSYNCLHDQHLQVYFRSNDIRKRMVDEGFITDDGYVKCSLKEFNEYRQWIRKLKLDELHRERRQDEKQIEEAKKNRLERIALERDPELLEILKRRREKKREEAKIHQKRIKREQERLRKLEEMDRQRRENFVEIRRKTRDRIQIKRDLERERLRKKKCDDERKDHKIRLRIVRKLSLDIEQRLKHLEERKEEAKELKIKKV
;
A
#
# COMPACT_ATOMS: atom_id res chain seq x y z
N MET A 1 24.50 24.30 -31.83
CA MET A 1 23.09 23.88 -31.88
C MET A 1 22.95 22.59 -31.09
N SER A 2 22.38 22.67 -29.89
CA SER A 2 22.12 21.49 -29.06
C SER A 2 21.09 21.87 -28.00
N ASN A 3 19.83 21.85 -28.42
CA ASN A 3 18.66 21.86 -27.55
C ASN A 3 18.58 20.53 -26.78
N ASN A 4 18.08 20.61 -25.54
CA ASN A 4 17.77 19.57 -24.54
C ASN A 4 18.69 19.74 -23.31
N LEU A 5 18.20 20.18 -22.15
CA LEU A 5 17.29 19.42 -21.29
C LEU A 5 16.52 20.37 -20.32
N LEU A 6 15.49 21.06 -20.82
CA LEU A 6 14.33 21.34 -19.97
C LEU A 6 13.47 20.08 -20.00
N ARG A 7 13.59 19.24 -18.97
CA ARG A 7 12.55 18.23 -18.73
C ARG A 7 11.25 18.99 -18.49
N LYS A 8 10.37 18.96 -19.48
CA LYS A 8 8.95 19.29 -19.29
C LYS A 8 8.48 18.60 -18.01
N PRO A 9 7.71 19.26 -17.13
CA PRO A 9 7.00 18.54 -16.09
C PRO A 9 6.23 17.44 -16.79
N ARG A 10 6.36 16.20 -16.29
CA ARG A 10 5.59 15.07 -16.79
C ARG A 10 4.15 15.54 -16.88
N SER A 11 3.53 15.40 -18.07
CA SER A 11 2.10 15.60 -18.18
C SER A 11 1.46 14.81 -17.06
N MET A 12 0.65 15.48 -16.25
CA MET A 12 -0.23 14.88 -15.25
C MET A 12 -1.32 14.08 -15.98
N GLY A 13 -0.89 13.07 -16.73
CA GLY A 13 -1.74 12.05 -17.30
C GLY A 13 -2.13 11.13 -16.16
N ASN A 14 -3.42 11.16 -15.85
CA ASN A 14 -4.17 10.09 -15.20
C ASN A 14 -3.81 9.82 -13.73
N LEU A 15 -4.22 10.74 -12.84
CA LEU A 15 -4.51 10.42 -11.43
C LEU A 15 -5.97 10.69 -11.04
N LEU A 16 -6.84 10.93 -12.03
CA LEU A 16 -8.29 10.87 -11.83
C LEU A 16 -8.79 9.47 -12.23
N PRO A 17 -9.58 8.79 -11.39
CA PRO A 17 -10.22 7.55 -11.78
C PRO A 17 -11.15 7.77 -12.99
N PRO A 18 -11.33 6.77 -13.88
CA PRO A 18 -12.03 6.93 -15.17
C PRO A 18 -13.52 7.29 -15.11
N ASN A 19 -14.11 7.42 -13.92
CA ASN A 19 -15.55 7.61 -13.74
C ASN A 19 -15.91 8.98 -13.12
N TYR A 20 -15.02 9.96 -13.12
CA TYR A 20 -15.41 11.33 -12.79
C TYR A 20 -15.95 12.00 -14.06
N ILE A 21 -17.24 11.79 -14.30
CA ILE A 21 -18.03 12.69 -15.14
C ILE A 21 -17.93 14.05 -14.45
N SER A 22 -17.21 14.97 -15.08
CA SER A 22 -17.32 16.38 -14.75
C SER A 22 -18.78 16.76 -15.01
N ASP A 23 -19.57 16.85 -13.95
CA ASP A 23 -20.79 17.67 -13.97
C ASP A 23 -20.32 19.12 -14.15
N GLU A 24 -20.08 19.49 -15.41
CA GLU A 24 -20.09 20.88 -15.85
C GLU A 24 -21.50 21.40 -15.63
N GLY A 25 -21.80 21.90 -14.42
CA GLY A 25 -23.18 22.30 -14.16
C GLY A 25 -23.59 22.86 -12.80
N ARG A 26 -22.73 22.92 -11.78
CA ARG A 26 -23.05 23.67 -10.54
C ARG A 26 -21.81 24.31 -9.93
N PHE A 27 -21.38 25.42 -10.53
CA PHE A 27 -20.54 26.38 -9.82
C PHE A 27 -21.46 27.19 -8.90
N ASP A 28 -21.29 27.10 -7.59
CA ASP A 28 -21.87 28.09 -6.67
C ASP A 28 -21.21 29.44 -6.96
N LEU A 29 -21.89 30.26 -7.77
CA LEU A 29 -21.41 31.52 -8.36
C LEU A 29 -21.16 32.65 -7.34
N ASN A 30 -21.26 32.40 -6.04
CA ASN A 30 -21.40 33.48 -5.07
C ASN A 30 -20.20 33.72 -4.14
N LEU A 31 -19.11 32.97 -4.24
CA LEU A 31 -17.90 33.22 -3.44
C LEU A 31 -16.62 33.20 -4.30
N PRO A 32 -15.81 34.28 -4.32
CA PRO A 32 -14.50 34.26 -4.96
C PRO A 32 -13.59 33.22 -4.28
N ARG A 33 -13.21 32.18 -5.03
CA ARG A 33 -12.30 31.11 -4.61
C ARG A 33 -10.89 31.37 -5.14
N ILE A 34 -9.86 31.39 -4.28
CA ILE A 34 -8.46 31.58 -4.69
C ILE A 34 -7.76 30.23 -4.89
N ARG A 35 -7.52 29.82 -6.14
CA ARG A 35 -6.91 28.50 -6.44
C ARG A 35 -5.43 28.45 -6.02
N PRO A 36 -4.93 27.38 -5.37
CA PRO A 36 -3.55 27.29 -4.92
C PRO A 36 -2.62 27.05 -6.12
N ALA A 37 -3.14 26.50 -7.21
CA ALA A 37 -2.46 26.44 -8.49
C ALA A 37 -2.03 27.83 -8.99
N TRP A 38 -2.78 28.89 -8.66
CA TRP A 38 -2.39 30.26 -8.99
C TRP A 38 -1.15 30.68 -8.18
N LEU A 39 -1.10 30.36 -6.87
CA LEU A 39 0.06 30.61 -6.00
C LEU A 39 1.32 29.84 -6.43
N MET A 40 1.14 28.61 -6.88
CA MET A 40 2.24 27.79 -7.37
C MET A 40 2.83 28.34 -8.68
N ASN A 41 2.00 28.97 -9.51
CA ASN A 41 2.42 29.62 -10.76
C ASN A 41 2.84 31.10 -10.57
N GLU A 42 2.60 31.70 -9.41
CA GLU A 42 2.98 33.08 -9.11
C GLU A 42 4.50 33.28 -9.13
N SER A 43 4.96 34.42 -9.65
CA SER A 43 6.37 34.81 -9.58
C SER A 43 6.79 35.06 -8.13
N ILE A 44 8.07 34.90 -7.80
CA ILE A 44 8.63 35.27 -6.49
C ILE A 44 8.28 36.73 -6.13
N LYS A 45 8.24 37.62 -7.14
CA LYS A 45 7.82 39.03 -6.97
C LYS A 45 6.35 39.17 -6.54
N SER A 46 5.48 38.32 -7.07
CA SER A 46 4.05 38.29 -6.73
C SER A 46 3.79 37.74 -5.32
N LEU A 47 4.70 36.90 -4.81
CA LEU A 47 4.67 36.41 -3.43
C LEU A 47 5.25 37.41 -2.40
N ASP A 48 5.81 38.53 -2.86
CA ASP A 48 6.35 39.62 -2.03
C ASP A 48 5.33 40.70 -1.72
N GLY A 49 4.40 40.94 -2.65
CA GLY A 49 3.30 41.88 -2.47
C GLY A 49 2.15 41.31 -1.67
N LYS A 50 1.30 42.22 -1.14
CA LYS A 50 -0.03 41.83 -0.64
C LYS A 50 -0.85 41.27 -1.80
N PHE A 51 -1.58 40.19 -1.54
CA PHE A 51 -2.49 39.64 -2.53
C PHE A 51 -3.61 40.65 -2.82
N PRO A 52 -3.85 41.03 -4.08
CA PRO A 52 -4.94 41.96 -4.40
C PRO A 52 -6.27 41.28 -4.09
N MET A 53 -6.92 41.73 -3.02
CA MET A 53 -8.25 41.26 -2.63
C MET A 53 -9.30 42.28 -3.05
N VAL A 54 -10.36 41.79 -3.70
CA VAL A 54 -11.59 42.55 -3.87
C VAL A 54 -12.28 42.65 -2.50
N PRO A 55 -12.70 43.84 -2.05
CA PRO A 55 -13.43 43.98 -0.80
C PRO A 55 -14.73 43.17 -0.91
N ALA A 56 -14.86 42.16 -0.06
CA ALA A 56 -15.99 41.26 -0.06
C ALA A 56 -16.50 41.10 1.38
N PRO A 57 -17.80 40.81 1.59
CA PRO A 57 -18.37 40.65 2.93
C PRO A 57 -17.59 39.63 3.77
N THR A 58 -17.47 39.85 5.07
CA THR A 58 -16.75 38.95 5.99
C THR A 58 -17.30 37.52 5.84
N GLY A 59 -16.43 36.57 5.46
CA GLY A 59 -16.80 35.17 5.22
C GLY A 59 -17.07 34.78 3.76
N SER A 60 -17.03 35.73 2.82
CA SER A 60 -17.24 35.46 1.38
C SER A 60 -16.01 34.94 0.63
N ILE A 61 -14.84 34.92 1.26
CA ILE A 61 -13.59 34.47 0.63
C ILE A 61 -13.15 33.17 1.30
N VAL A 62 -13.04 32.12 0.49
CA VAL A 62 -12.60 30.80 0.94
C VAL A 62 -11.14 30.61 0.54
N PHE A 63 -10.27 30.43 1.53
CA PHE A 63 -8.86 30.09 1.33
C PHE A 63 -8.65 28.59 1.42
N TYR A 64 -7.72 28.08 0.62
CA TYR A 64 -7.37 26.65 0.60
C TYR A 64 -5.91 26.47 0.21
N THR A 65 -5.32 25.34 0.59
CA THR A 65 -3.88 25.06 0.46
C THR A 65 -3.59 23.91 -0.49
N THR A 66 -3.48 22.68 0.01
CA THR A 66 -3.15 21.49 -0.77
C THR A 66 -4.37 20.62 -1.00
N PRO A 67 -4.32 19.70 -1.98
CA PRO A 67 -5.25 18.58 -2.04
C PRO A 67 -5.27 17.79 -0.73
N LEU A 68 -6.43 17.17 -0.46
CA LEU A 68 -6.64 16.30 0.69
C LEU A 68 -5.65 15.12 0.68
N GLY A 69 -4.99 14.88 1.81
CA GLY A 69 -3.98 13.83 1.98
C GLY A 69 -2.62 14.16 1.36
N GLU A 70 -2.39 15.40 0.93
CA GLU A 70 -1.06 15.88 0.55
C GLU A 70 -0.38 16.66 1.67
N LYS A 71 0.95 16.49 1.78
CA LYS A 71 1.77 17.22 2.76
C LYS A 71 1.71 18.72 2.48
N LEU A 72 1.25 19.49 3.46
CA LEU A 72 1.21 20.95 3.43
C LEU A 72 2.60 21.56 3.19
N ARG A 73 3.63 21.02 3.84
CA ARG A 73 5.03 21.44 3.69
C ARG A 73 5.92 20.24 3.41
N GLN A 74 6.44 20.15 2.19
CA GLN A 74 7.43 19.14 1.82
C GLN A 74 8.85 19.70 2.00
N MET A 75 9.61 19.17 2.97
CA MET A 75 11.04 19.45 3.00
C MET A 75 11.75 18.65 1.91
N PRO A 76 12.72 19.25 1.19
CA PRO A 76 13.60 18.50 0.31
C PRO A 76 14.28 17.38 1.09
N LYS A 77 14.36 16.17 0.50
CA LYS A 77 14.92 14.98 1.15
C LYS A 77 16.39 15.16 1.58
N ASP A 78 17.10 16.07 0.92
CA ASP A 78 18.53 16.32 1.13
C ASP A 78 18.81 17.47 2.11
N ARG A 79 17.80 17.97 2.83
CA ARG A 79 18.00 19.00 3.87
C ARG A 79 18.11 18.39 5.26
N GLU A 80 19.16 18.79 5.96
CA GLU A 80 19.31 18.55 7.39
C GLU A 80 18.22 19.30 8.17
N PHE A 81 17.80 18.72 9.29
CA PHE A 81 16.77 19.29 10.15
C PHE A 81 17.33 20.53 10.86
N ASP A 82 16.85 21.71 10.46
CA ASP A 82 17.31 22.98 11.02
C ASP A 82 16.37 23.48 12.12
N LEU A 83 16.86 23.47 13.36
CA LEU A 83 16.17 23.96 14.55
C LEU A 83 16.15 25.49 14.65
N THR A 84 16.79 26.22 13.74
CA THR A 84 16.78 27.69 13.71
C THR A 84 15.79 28.26 12.71
N ASP A 85 15.19 27.43 11.86
CA ASP A 85 14.26 27.89 10.81
C ASP A 85 12.96 28.45 11.42
N PRO A 86 12.65 29.76 11.23
CA PRO A 86 11.43 30.38 11.72
C PRO A 86 10.18 29.94 10.93
N LEU A 87 10.34 29.36 9.74
CA LEU A 87 9.26 28.88 8.88
C LEU A 87 9.03 27.36 9.02
N ARG A 88 9.45 26.78 10.16
CA ARG A 88 9.15 25.38 10.48
C ARG A 88 7.65 25.10 10.44
N PRO A 89 7.23 23.88 10.06
CA PRO A 89 5.85 23.47 10.22
C PRO A 89 5.43 23.65 11.68
N SER A 90 4.21 24.16 11.91
CA SER A 90 3.62 24.14 13.25
C SER A 90 3.64 22.71 13.80
N HIS A 91 3.90 22.54 15.09
CA HIS A 91 3.83 21.24 15.77
C HIS A 91 2.38 20.69 15.83
N SER A 92 1.38 21.49 15.43
CA SER A 92 -0.01 21.06 15.36
C SER A 92 -0.21 20.08 14.21
N TYR A 93 -0.44 18.82 14.56
CA TYR A 93 -0.81 17.79 13.60
C TYR A 93 -2.17 18.11 12.96
N ASN A 94 -2.24 18.01 11.63
CA ASN A 94 -3.47 18.13 10.86
C ASN A 94 -3.64 16.87 9.99
N CYS A 95 -4.68 16.08 10.27
CA CYS A 95 -4.97 14.83 9.59
C CYS A 95 -5.30 15.01 8.10
N LEU A 96 -5.81 16.18 7.69
CA LEU A 96 -6.17 16.46 6.29
C LEU A 96 -4.94 16.54 5.37
N HIS A 97 -3.74 16.70 5.93
CA HIS A 97 -2.48 16.74 5.19
C HIS A 97 -1.65 15.45 5.32
N ASP A 98 -2.21 14.41 5.94
CA ASP A 98 -1.52 13.15 6.16
C ASP A 98 -1.56 12.24 4.92
N GLN A 99 -0.38 11.91 4.39
CA GLN A 99 -0.23 11.02 3.24
C GLN A 99 -0.69 9.58 3.52
N HIS A 100 -0.63 9.15 4.78
CA HIS A 100 -1.04 7.79 5.16
C HIS A 100 -2.56 7.66 5.27
N LEU A 101 -3.30 8.77 5.38
CA LEU A 101 -4.76 8.79 5.42
C LEU A 101 -5.41 8.91 4.03
N GLN A 102 -4.63 8.95 2.94
CA GLN A 102 -5.17 9.00 1.58
C GLN A 102 -6.14 7.86 1.26
N VAL A 103 -5.90 6.65 1.79
CA VAL A 103 -6.79 5.51 1.59
C VAL A 103 -8.14 5.74 2.27
N TYR A 104 -8.12 6.33 3.47
CA TYR A 104 -9.34 6.69 4.20
C TYR A 104 -10.14 7.77 3.46
N PHE A 105 -9.46 8.82 2.99
CA PHE A 105 -10.08 9.91 2.23
C PHE A 105 -10.56 9.53 0.82
N ARG A 106 -10.20 8.34 0.31
CA ARG A 106 -10.63 7.86 -1.00
C ARG A 106 -12.11 7.43 -1.02
N SER A 107 -12.70 7.13 0.14
CA SER A 107 -14.12 6.77 0.20
C SER A 107 -15.01 7.96 -0.14
N ASN A 108 -15.96 7.76 -1.06
CA ASN A 108 -16.89 8.81 -1.49
C ASN A 108 -17.75 9.33 -0.33
N ASP A 109 -18.14 8.46 0.60
CA ASP A 109 -18.98 8.85 1.74
C ASP A 109 -18.23 9.78 2.70
N ILE A 110 -16.96 9.48 2.95
CA ILE A 110 -16.08 10.32 3.77
C ILE A 110 -15.85 11.66 3.08
N ARG A 111 -15.58 11.64 1.77
CA ARG A 111 -15.36 12.88 1.01
C ARG A 111 -16.59 13.78 1.00
N LYS A 112 -17.79 13.22 0.79
CA LYS A 112 -19.06 13.96 0.86
C LYS A 112 -19.22 14.61 2.23
N ARG A 113 -19.06 13.82 3.31
CA ARG A 113 -19.12 14.33 4.68
C ARG A 113 -18.13 15.48 4.91
N MET A 114 -16.90 15.39 4.41
CA MET A 114 -15.91 16.45 4.55
C MET A 114 -16.26 17.74 3.79
N VAL A 115 -16.94 17.62 2.66
CA VAL A 115 -17.48 18.78 1.92
C VAL A 115 -18.63 19.40 2.71
N ASP A 116 -19.57 18.57 3.17
CA ASP A 116 -20.77 18.98 3.92
C ASP A 116 -20.39 19.68 5.24
N GLU A 117 -19.40 19.13 5.96
CA GLU A 117 -18.84 19.71 7.20
C GLU A 117 -17.94 20.93 6.94
N GLY A 118 -17.61 21.22 5.67
CA GLY A 118 -16.86 22.42 5.29
C GLY A 118 -15.36 22.34 5.53
N PHE A 119 -14.76 21.16 5.66
CA PHE A 119 -13.32 20.97 5.80
C PHE A 119 -12.59 21.05 4.46
N ILE A 120 -13.24 20.60 3.40
CA ILE A 120 -12.69 20.64 2.04
C ILE A 120 -13.61 21.40 1.09
N THR A 121 -13.06 21.80 -0.04
CA THR A 121 -13.80 22.30 -1.20
C THR A 121 -14.32 21.13 -2.04
N ASP A 122 -15.32 21.39 -2.88
CA ASP A 122 -15.85 20.40 -3.83
C ASP A 122 -14.75 19.81 -4.73
N ASP A 123 -13.80 20.69 -5.10
CA ASP A 123 -12.59 20.39 -5.88
C ASP A 123 -11.59 19.47 -5.12
N GLY A 124 -11.80 19.21 -3.82
CA GLY A 124 -10.97 18.31 -3.00
C GLY A 124 -9.76 18.96 -2.34
N TYR A 125 -9.72 20.30 -2.26
CA TYR A 125 -8.69 21.04 -1.53
C TYR A 125 -9.09 21.33 -0.09
N VAL A 126 -8.12 21.31 0.82
CA VAL A 126 -8.30 21.61 2.24
C VAL A 126 -8.55 23.11 2.44
N LYS A 127 -9.68 23.46 3.05
CA LYS A 127 -10.00 24.84 3.44
C LYS A 127 -9.14 25.27 4.63
N CYS A 128 -8.76 26.53 4.68
CA CYS A 128 -7.86 27.06 5.71
C CYS A 128 -8.22 28.49 6.09
N SER A 129 -7.68 28.94 7.21
CA SER A 129 -7.73 30.33 7.66
C SER A 129 -6.80 31.23 6.84
N LEU A 130 -7.05 32.55 6.87
CA LEU A 130 -6.15 33.53 6.25
C LEU A 130 -4.71 33.44 6.79
N LYS A 131 -4.56 33.10 8.08
CA LYS A 131 -3.25 32.92 8.71
C LYS A 131 -2.51 31.73 8.08
N GLU A 132 -3.14 30.57 8.04
CA GLU A 132 -2.56 29.35 7.45
C GLU A 132 -2.26 29.54 5.96
N PHE A 133 -3.12 30.26 5.25
CA PHE A 133 -2.91 30.61 3.85
C PHE A 133 -1.66 31.47 3.65
N ASN A 134 -1.47 32.51 4.48
CA ASN A 134 -0.30 33.37 4.42
C ASN A 134 0.99 32.62 4.78
N GLU A 135 0.94 31.75 5.79
CA GLU A 135 2.06 30.87 6.13
C GLU A 135 2.41 29.92 4.97
N TYR A 136 1.39 29.36 4.30
CA TYR A 136 1.58 28.52 3.13
C TYR A 136 2.21 29.30 1.96
N ARG A 137 1.79 30.54 1.70
CA ARG A 137 2.42 31.44 0.71
C ARG A 137 3.89 31.71 1.02
N GLN A 138 4.21 32.02 2.27
CA GLN A 138 5.59 32.26 2.70
C GLN A 138 6.46 31.02 2.52
N TRP A 139 5.91 29.84 2.82
CA TRP A 139 6.60 28.58 2.60
C TRP A 139 6.86 28.30 1.11
N ILE A 140 5.88 28.50 0.22
CA ILE A 140 6.08 28.38 -1.24
C ILE A 140 7.18 29.34 -1.70
N ARG A 141 7.16 30.58 -1.22
CA ARG A 141 8.20 31.57 -1.55
C ARG A 141 9.58 31.10 -1.13
N LYS A 142 9.72 30.59 0.09
CA LYS A 142 10.98 30.05 0.59
C LYS A 142 11.51 28.96 -0.32
N LEU A 143 10.66 28.00 -0.73
CA LEU A 143 11.06 26.94 -1.64
C LEU A 143 11.60 27.47 -2.98
N LYS A 144 10.91 28.46 -3.56
CA LYS A 144 11.33 29.08 -4.83
C LYS A 144 12.66 29.82 -4.70
N LEU A 145 12.86 30.56 -3.61
CA LEU A 145 14.15 31.21 -3.32
C LEU A 145 15.26 30.19 -3.11
N ASP A 146 14.98 29.11 -2.37
CA ASP A 146 15.91 28.03 -2.11
C ASP A 146 16.35 27.29 -3.38
N GLU A 147 15.45 27.16 -4.37
CA GLU A 147 15.78 26.65 -5.70
C GLU A 147 16.69 27.61 -6.48
N LEU A 148 16.33 28.89 -6.55
CA LEU A 148 17.14 29.91 -7.23
C LEU A 148 18.55 30.04 -6.63
N HIS A 149 18.67 30.01 -5.30
CA HIS A 149 19.98 30.02 -4.62
C HIS A 149 20.78 28.74 -4.85
N ARG A 150 20.12 27.60 -5.09
CA ARG A 150 20.82 26.35 -5.46
C ARG A 150 21.35 26.45 -6.89
N GLU A 151 20.54 26.91 -7.83
CA GLU A 151 20.96 27.12 -9.23
C GLU A 151 22.14 28.09 -9.30
N ARG A 152 22.05 29.26 -8.65
CA ARG A 152 23.14 30.24 -8.62
C ARG A 152 24.45 29.64 -8.07
N ARG A 153 24.38 28.88 -6.97
CA ARG A 153 25.56 28.22 -6.41
C ARG A 153 26.13 27.15 -7.33
N GLN A 154 25.30 26.47 -8.13
CA GLN A 154 25.77 25.51 -9.12
C GLN A 154 26.44 26.22 -10.30
N ASP A 155 25.86 27.32 -10.78
CA ASP A 155 26.43 28.13 -11.86
C ASP A 155 27.77 28.75 -11.45
N GLU A 156 27.86 29.31 -10.24
CA GLU A 156 29.12 29.85 -9.69
C GLU A 156 30.21 28.78 -9.62
N LYS A 157 29.87 27.58 -9.14
CA LYS A 157 30.80 26.43 -9.11
C LYS A 157 31.25 26.02 -10.50
N GLN A 158 30.34 25.96 -11.47
CA GLN A 158 30.69 25.62 -12.85
C GLN A 158 31.60 26.67 -13.48
N ILE A 159 31.36 27.96 -13.22
CA ILE A 159 32.20 29.06 -13.69
C ILE A 159 33.60 28.96 -13.06
N GLU A 160 33.69 28.72 -11.77
CA GLU A 160 34.96 28.56 -11.05
C GLU A 160 35.74 27.35 -11.56
N GLU A 161 35.07 26.21 -11.75
CA GLU A 161 35.67 25.00 -12.30
C GLU A 161 36.14 25.21 -13.75
N ALA A 162 35.36 25.90 -14.58
CA ALA A 162 35.76 26.27 -15.94
C ALA A 162 37.01 27.18 -15.96
N LYS A 163 37.08 28.16 -15.05
CA LYS A 163 38.27 29.01 -14.90
C LYS A 163 39.49 28.20 -14.47
N LYS A 164 39.33 27.32 -13.48
CA LYS A 164 40.40 26.42 -13.00
C LYS A 164 40.89 25.50 -14.12
N ASN A 165 39.98 24.86 -14.84
CA ASN A 165 40.30 23.99 -15.97
C ASN A 165 41.03 24.75 -17.09
N ARG A 166 40.63 25.99 -17.37
CA ARG A 166 41.33 26.85 -18.34
C ARG A 166 42.76 27.16 -17.89
N LEU A 167 42.95 27.53 -16.63
CA LEU A 167 44.29 27.79 -16.06
C LEU A 167 45.16 26.53 -16.06
N GLU A 168 44.60 25.40 -15.68
CA GLU A 168 45.29 24.11 -15.71
C GLU A 168 45.72 23.75 -17.13
N ARG A 169 44.85 23.98 -18.14
CA ARG A 169 45.19 23.75 -19.55
C ARG A 169 46.35 24.64 -20.01
N ILE A 170 46.34 25.92 -19.64
CA ILE A 170 47.44 26.85 -19.97
C ILE A 170 48.74 26.42 -19.28
N ALA A 171 48.69 25.96 -18.03
CA ALA A 171 49.86 25.46 -17.31
C ALA A 171 50.42 24.16 -17.91
N LEU A 172 49.53 23.25 -18.31
CA LEU A 172 49.83 22.00 -19.02
C LEU A 172 50.45 22.24 -20.41
N GLU A 173 49.99 23.26 -21.14
CA GLU A 173 50.54 23.64 -22.45
C GLU A 173 51.96 24.24 -22.33
N ARG A 174 52.31 24.82 -21.17
CA ARG A 174 53.64 25.39 -20.91
C ARG A 174 54.71 24.35 -20.56
N ASP A 175 54.32 23.18 -20.06
CA ASP A 175 55.24 22.12 -19.64
C ASP A 175 54.84 20.75 -20.22
N PRO A 176 55.48 20.30 -21.32
CA PRO A 176 55.14 19.04 -21.98
C PRO A 176 55.47 17.80 -21.14
N GLU A 177 56.43 17.88 -20.21
CA GLU A 177 56.79 16.77 -19.32
C GLU A 177 55.69 16.53 -18.27
N LEU A 178 55.16 17.61 -17.69
CA LEU A 178 54.05 17.55 -16.75
C LEU A 178 52.78 16.95 -17.38
N LEU A 179 52.53 17.25 -18.66
CA LEU A 179 51.38 16.73 -19.41
C LEU A 179 51.44 15.21 -19.58
N GLU A 180 52.63 14.66 -19.82
CA GLU A 180 52.85 13.22 -19.98
C GLU A 180 52.73 12.45 -18.65
N ILE A 181 53.24 13.02 -17.56
CA ILE A 181 53.07 12.47 -16.20
C ILE A 181 51.58 12.39 -15.83
N LEU A 182 50.79 13.41 -16.17
CA LEU A 182 49.36 13.46 -15.86
C LEU A 182 48.54 12.48 -16.71
N LYS A 183 48.89 12.26 -17.99
CA LYS A 183 48.29 11.20 -18.82
C LYS A 183 48.49 9.81 -18.20
N ARG A 184 49.73 9.47 -17.81
CA ARG A 184 50.04 8.19 -17.15
C ARG A 184 49.26 8.01 -15.84
N ARG A 185 49.15 9.06 -15.02
CA ARG A 185 48.33 9.02 -13.79
C ARG A 185 46.85 8.79 -14.08
N ARG A 186 46.29 9.45 -15.11
CA ARG A 186 44.88 9.25 -15.52
C ARG A 186 44.62 7.84 -16.01
N GLU A 187 45.53 7.26 -16.79
CA GLU A 187 45.44 5.88 -17.26
C GLU A 187 45.48 4.88 -16.09
N LYS A 188 46.43 5.05 -15.16
CA LYS A 188 46.51 4.22 -13.95
C LYS A 188 45.21 4.28 -13.14
N LYS A 189 44.66 5.48 -12.92
CA LYS A 189 43.38 5.68 -12.22
C LYS A 189 42.20 5.04 -12.96
N ARG A 190 42.20 5.07 -14.31
CA ARG A 190 41.18 4.38 -15.13
C ARG A 190 41.28 2.86 -14.98
N GLU A 191 42.48 2.30 -14.99
CA GLU A 191 42.69 0.86 -14.78
C GLU A 191 42.27 0.43 -13.37
N GLU A 192 42.64 1.20 -12.34
CA GLU A 192 42.18 0.97 -10.96
C GLU A 192 40.65 1.03 -10.85
N ALA A 193 40.00 2.00 -11.53
CA ALA A 193 38.55 2.09 -11.57
C ALA A 193 37.90 0.90 -12.28
N LYS A 194 38.48 0.40 -13.39
CA LYS A 194 38.01 -0.81 -14.07
C LYS A 194 38.11 -2.04 -13.17
N ILE A 195 39.23 -2.19 -12.44
CA ILE A 195 39.44 -3.29 -11.48
C ILE A 195 38.40 -3.20 -10.35
N HIS A 196 38.20 -2.00 -9.80
CA HIS A 196 37.21 -1.76 -8.75
C HIS A 196 35.78 -2.07 -9.23
N GLN A 197 35.41 -1.64 -10.44
CA GLN A 197 34.10 -1.91 -11.01
C GLN A 197 33.88 -3.42 -11.25
N LYS A 198 34.91 -4.15 -11.69
CA LYS A 198 34.86 -5.61 -11.80
C LYS A 198 34.64 -6.27 -10.42
N ARG A 199 35.30 -5.77 -9.36
CA ARG A 199 35.12 -6.27 -7.99
C ARG A 199 33.70 -6.03 -7.49
N ILE A 200 33.15 -4.83 -7.68
CA ILE A 200 31.76 -4.52 -7.31
C ILE A 200 30.77 -5.45 -8.04
N LYS A 201 30.94 -5.64 -9.35
CA LYS A 201 30.06 -6.53 -10.13
C LYS A 201 30.09 -7.97 -9.62
N ARG A 202 31.26 -8.49 -9.26
CA ARG A 202 31.40 -9.84 -8.68
C ARG A 202 30.68 -9.97 -7.33
N GLU A 203 30.82 -8.96 -6.47
CA GLU A 203 30.12 -8.94 -5.18
C GLU A 203 28.59 -8.85 -5.36
N GLN A 204 28.11 -8.03 -6.29
CA GLN A 204 26.68 -7.94 -6.62
C GLN A 204 26.12 -9.29 -7.11
N GLU A 205 26.87 -10.01 -7.94
CA GLU A 205 26.47 -11.33 -8.42
C GLU A 205 26.42 -12.37 -7.28
N ARG A 206 27.38 -12.32 -6.35
CA ARG A 206 27.39 -13.17 -5.14
C ARG A 206 26.16 -12.91 -4.27
N LEU A 207 25.83 -11.65 -4.03
CA LEU A 207 24.65 -11.27 -3.25
C LEU A 207 23.36 -11.77 -3.90
N ARG A 208 23.21 -11.60 -5.23
CA ARG A 208 22.05 -12.13 -5.96
C ARG A 208 21.91 -13.65 -5.83
N LYS A 209 23.02 -14.39 -5.92
CA LYS A 209 23.01 -15.85 -5.73
C LYS A 209 22.58 -16.23 -4.31
N LEU A 210 23.04 -15.49 -3.31
CA LEU A 210 22.67 -15.73 -1.92
C LEU A 210 21.18 -15.45 -1.66
N GLU A 211 20.67 -14.34 -2.20
CA GLU A 211 19.24 -14.00 -2.14
C GLU A 211 18.37 -15.08 -2.79
N GLU A 212 18.80 -15.63 -3.93
CA GLU A 212 18.08 -16.70 -4.61
C GLU A 212 18.10 -18.01 -3.81
N MET A 213 19.25 -18.36 -3.21
CA MET A 213 19.34 -19.51 -2.30
C MET A 213 18.43 -19.35 -1.07
N ASP A 214 18.30 -18.14 -0.55
CA ASP A 214 17.40 -17.85 0.57
C ASP A 214 15.92 -17.89 0.15
N ARG A 215 15.59 -17.42 -1.06
CA ARG A 215 14.25 -17.53 -1.65
C ARG A 215 13.85 -19.00 -1.78
N GLN A 216 14.70 -19.82 -2.40
CA GLN A 216 14.47 -21.26 -2.55
C GLN A 216 14.34 -21.97 -1.20
N ARG A 217 15.15 -21.59 -0.20
CA ARG A 217 15.01 -22.13 1.16
C ARG A 217 13.64 -21.81 1.78
N ARG A 218 13.14 -20.57 1.61
CA ARG A 218 11.81 -20.18 2.11
C ARG A 218 10.70 -20.94 1.40
N GLU A 219 10.77 -21.06 0.08
CA GLU A 219 9.80 -21.80 -0.73
C GLU A 219 9.78 -23.28 -0.33
N ASN A 220 10.95 -23.91 -0.23
CA ASN A 220 11.09 -25.30 0.23
C ASN A 220 10.52 -25.49 1.65
N PHE A 221 10.74 -24.54 2.56
CA PHE A 221 10.17 -24.62 3.90
C PHE A 221 8.64 -24.56 3.90
N VAL A 222 8.05 -23.68 3.09
CA VAL A 222 6.59 -23.58 2.92
C VAL A 222 6.03 -24.85 2.29
N GLU A 223 6.70 -25.39 1.27
CA GLU A 223 6.36 -26.64 0.59
C GLU A 223 6.35 -27.83 1.56
N ILE A 224 7.40 -27.97 2.39
CA ILE A 224 7.49 -29.01 3.43
C ILE A 224 6.35 -28.86 4.45
N ARG A 225 6.06 -27.62 4.88
CA ARG A 225 4.97 -27.33 5.82
C ARG A 225 3.58 -27.66 5.22
N ARG A 226 3.39 -27.46 3.92
CA ARG A 226 2.17 -27.86 3.22
C ARG A 226 2.04 -29.39 3.15
N LYS A 227 3.08 -30.08 2.68
CA LYS A 227 3.11 -31.56 2.59
C LYS A 227 2.87 -32.24 3.94
N THR A 228 3.43 -31.70 5.01
CA THR A 228 3.20 -32.23 6.37
C THR A 228 1.75 -32.06 6.83
N ARG A 229 1.13 -30.90 6.58
CA ARG A 229 -0.31 -30.70 6.84
C ARG A 229 -1.17 -31.68 6.04
N ASP A 230 -0.89 -31.83 4.75
CA ASP A 230 -1.64 -32.72 3.86
C ASP A 230 -1.53 -34.19 4.33
N ARG A 231 -0.33 -34.63 4.74
CA ARG A 231 -0.12 -35.97 5.32
C ARG A 231 -0.93 -36.19 6.61
N ILE A 232 -0.98 -35.20 7.48
CA ILE A 232 -1.78 -35.27 8.72
C ILE A 232 -3.27 -35.35 8.38
N GLN A 233 -3.71 -34.56 7.41
CA GLN A 233 -5.11 -34.52 6.98
C GLN A 233 -5.53 -35.86 6.37
N ILE A 234 -4.73 -36.42 5.46
CA ILE A 234 -4.97 -37.73 4.85
C ILE A 234 -5.07 -38.83 5.92
N LYS A 235 -4.18 -38.83 6.92
CA LYS A 235 -4.26 -39.80 8.03
C LYS A 235 -5.56 -39.67 8.82
N ARG A 236 -5.99 -38.45 9.15
CA ARG A 236 -7.25 -38.20 9.87
C ARG A 236 -8.47 -38.62 9.06
N ASP A 237 -8.46 -38.38 7.75
CA ASP A 237 -9.58 -38.74 6.88
C ASP A 237 -9.68 -40.26 6.70
N LEU A 238 -8.54 -40.95 6.57
CA LEU A 238 -8.48 -42.41 6.54
C LEU A 238 -8.99 -43.03 7.85
N GLU A 239 -8.63 -42.45 8.99
CA GLU A 239 -9.09 -42.91 10.30
C GLU A 239 -10.60 -42.70 10.48
N ARG A 240 -11.13 -41.55 10.04
CA ARG A 240 -12.58 -41.28 10.02
C ARG A 240 -13.34 -42.28 9.17
N GLU A 241 -12.84 -42.61 7.99
CA GLU A 241 -13.45 -43.63 7.13
C GLU A 241 -13.41 -45.03 7.75
N ARG A 242 -12.30 -45.42 8.40
CA ARG A 242 -12.22 -46.68 9.15
C ARG A 242 -13.26 -46.74 10.27
N LEU A 243 -13.43 -45.66 11.02
CA LEU A 243 -14.39 -45.59 12.12
C LEU A 243 -15.84 -45.69 11.61
N ARG A 244 -16.15 -45.00 10.50
CA ARG A 244 -17.46 -45.09 9.82
C ARG A 244 -17.77 -46.51 9.37
N LYS A 245 -16.80 -47.18 8.74
CA LYS A 245 -16.97 -48.57 8.29
C LYS A 245 -17.24 -49.51 9.46
N LYS A 246 -16.45 -49.39 10.54
CA LYS A 246 -16.65 -50.18 11.76
C LYS A 246 -18.04 -49.97 12.37
N LYS A 247 -18.50 -48.71 12.45
CA LYS A 247 -19.84 -48.39 12.96
C LYS A 247 -20.94 -49.04 12.10
N CYS A 248 -20.82 -48.96 10.78
CA CYS A 248 -21.77 -49.60 9.86
C CYS A 248 -21.79 -51.14 10.01
N ASP A 249 -20.62 -51.75 10.21
CA ASP A 249 -20.51 -53.19 10.44
C ASP A 249 -21.12 -53.61 11.79
N ASP A 250 -20.93 -52.82 12.85
CA ASP A 250 -21.50 -53.08 14.16
C ASP A 250 -23.04 -52.89 14.15
N GLU A 251 -23.55 -51.84 13.49
CA GLU A 251 -25.00 -51.65 13.26
C GLU A 251 -25.62 -52.84 12.50
N ARG A 252 -24.91 -53.39 11.51
CA ARG A 252 -25.33 -54.61 10.79
C ARG A 252 -25.39 -55.83 11.70
N LYS A 253 -24.42 -56.01 12.59
CA LYS A 253 -24.42 -57.12 13.57
C LYS A 253 -25.59 -56.98 14.54
N ASP A 254 -25.80 -55.79 15.08
CA ASP A 254 -26.91 -55.49 15.99
C ASP A 254 -28.26 -55.71 15.33
N HIS A 255 -28.41 -55.31 14.07
CA HIS A 255 -29.61 -55.60 13.28
C HIS A 255 -29.85 -57.11 13.14
N LYS A 256 -28.78 -57.89 12.85
CA LYS A 256 -28.86 -59.36 12.79
C LYS A 256 -29.27 -59.98 14.13
N ILE A 257 -28.74 -59.48 15.25
CA ILE A 257 -29.10 -59.94 16.59
C ILE A 257 -30.57 -59.63 16.88
N ARG A 258 -31.03 -58.40 16.60
CA ARG A 258 -32.43 -58.01 16.76
C ARG A 258 -33.39 -58.88 15.96
N LEU A 259 -33.08 -59.14 14.68
CA LEU A 259 -33.87 -60.06 13.85
C LEU A 259 -33.94 -61.47 14.43
N ARG A 260 -32.83 -61.99 14.99
CA ARG A 260 -32.81 -63.30 15.64
C ARG A 260 -33.72 -63.34 16.87
N ILE A 261 -33.68 -62.29 17.70
CA ILE A 261 -34.56 -62.17 18.88
C ILE A 261 -36.03 -62.15 18.45
N VAL A 262 -36.39 -61.34 17.47
CA VAL A 262 -37.78 -61.24 16.96
C VAL A 262 -38.26 -62.59 16.43
N ARG A 263 -37.45 -63.31 15.66
CA ARG A 263 -37.81 -64.66 15.18
C ARG A 263 -38.05 -65.63 16.32
N LYS A 264 -37.19 -65.64 17.34
CA LYS A 264 -37.35 -66.50 18.52
C LYS A 264 -38.64 -66.18 19.27
N LEU A 265 -38.93 -64.89 19.48
CA LEU A 265 -40.15 -64.44 20.14
C LEU A 265 -41.41 -64.87 19.36
N SER A 266 -41.39 -64.78 18.02
CA SER A 266 -42.49 -65.22 17.16
C SER A 266 -42.77 -66.71 17.31
N LEU A 267 -41.72 -67.54 17.32
CA LEU A 267 -41.83 -68.98 17.54
C LEU A 267 -42.39 -69.31 18.93
N ASP A 268 -41.90 -68.64 19.98
CA ASP A 268 -42.40 -68.83 21.34
C ASP A 268 -43.89 -68.43 21.46
N ILE A 269 -44.34 -67.38 20.75
CA ILE A 269 -45.75 -66.97 20.70
C ILE A 269 -46.60 -68.05 20.01
N GLU A 270 -46.16 -68.58 18.87
CA GLU A 270 -46.87 -69.65 18.16
C GLU A 270 -47.00 -70.91 19.01
N GLN A 271 -45.92 -71.31 19.70
CA GLN A 271 -45.95 -72.45 20.61
C GLN A 271 -46.91 -72.24 21.78
N ARG A 272 -46.94 -71.04 22.37
CA ARG A 272 -47.89 -70.69 23.42
C ARG A 272 -49.34 -70.72 22.94
N LEU A 273 -49.60 -70.24 21.71
CA LEU A 273 -50.93 -70.29 21.12
C LEU A 273 -51.40 -71.73 20.89
N LYS A 274 -50.53 -72.60 20.36
CA LYS A 274 -50.83 -74.04 20.22
C LYS A 274 -51.14 -74.69 21.56
N HIS A 275 -50.31 -74.43 22.57
CA HIS A 275 -50.51 -74.99 23.91
C HIS A 275 -51.81 -74.50 24.56
N LEU A 276 -52.24 -73.27 24.27
CA LEU A 276 -53.54 -72.73 24.70
C LEU A 276 -54.71 -73.35 23.94
N GLU A 277 -54.55 -73.64 22.65
CA GLU A 277 -55.54 -74.37 21.85
C GLU A 277 -55.71 -75.81 22.33
N GLU A 278 -54.62 -76.53 22.57
CA GLU A 278 -54.64 -77.88 23.16
C GLU A 278 -55.36 -77.87 24.51
N ARG A 279 -55.06 -76.91 25.40
CA ARG A 279 -55.79 -76.77 26.67
C ARG A 279 -57.27 -76.44 26.49
N LYS A 280 -57.65 -75.69 25.44
CA LYS A 280 -59.06 -75.43 25.13
C LYS A 280 -59.75 -76.69 24.61
N GLU A 281 -59.09 -77.48 23.77
CA GLU A 281 -59.58 -78.76 23.28
C GLU A 281 -59.75 -79.76 24.43
N GLU A 282 -58.75 -79.92 25.30
CA GLU A 282 -58.84 -80.74 26.52
C GLU A 282 -59.99 -80.29 27.44
N ALA A 283 -60.17 -78.98 27.62
CA ALA A 283 -61.28 -78.44 28.42
C ALA A 283 -62.66 -78.66 27.77
N LYS A 284 -62.74 -78.74 26.43
CA LYS A 284 -63.96 -79.14 25.72
C LYS A 284 -64.22 -80.64 25.89
N GLU A 285 -63.20 -81.48 25.75
CA GLU A 285 -63.33 -82.93 25.95
C GLU A 285 -63.76 -83.29 27.38
N LEU A 286 -63.21 -82.61 28.38
CA LEU A 286 -63.60 -82.77 29.79
C LEU A 286 -65.03 -82.32 30.09
N LYS A 287 -65.58 -81.37 29.31
CA LYS A 287 -66.99 -80.97 29.38
C LYS A 287 -67.92 -81.99 28.72
N ILE A 288 -67.46 -82.66 27.66
CA ILE A 288 -68.22 -83.71 26.96
C ILE A 288 -68.30 -85.00 27.81
N LYS A 289 -67.26 -85.33 28.58
CA LYS A 289 -67.24 -86.49 29.52
C LYS A 289 -68.02 -86.29 30.82
N LYS A 290 -68.63 -85.12 31.04
CA LYS A 290 -69.42 -84.78 32.24
C LYS A 290 -70.94 -84.69 31.98
N VAL A 291 -71.40 -85.09 30.80
CA VAL A 291 -72.81 -85.28 30.42
C VAL A 291 -73.07 -86.76 30.27
#